data_AF-A0A7S4I778-F1
#
_entry.id   AF-A0A7S4I778-F1
#
_cell.length_a   1.000
_cell.length_b   1.000
_cell.length_c   1.000
_cell.angle_alpha   90.00
_cell.angle_beta   90.00
_cell.angle_gamma   90.00
#
_symmetry.space_group_name_H-M   'P 1'
#
loop_
_entity.id
_entity.type
_entity.pdbx_description
1 polymer ?
#
loop_
_entity_poly.entity_id
_entity_poly.type
_entity_poly.pdbx_seq_one_letter_code
_entity_poly.pdbx_strand_id
1 'polypeptide(L)'
;QEAPFKAAQEEVEAALSEVHKQESEYQGKIADCESRSEQGGVVQRNKAKAELAQLKAEDPLPLSRAKITLEAAKKRAEKTRAPFEAATKVAQEARAQAEAAANAASEARQAADEAKAESERDKISAEQAVEEAKRRVKEAEDYLEEIKSRPGCAHGALWWIDRELHEAKAYVPESKGGYRKK
;
A
#
# COMPACT_ATOMS: atom_id res chain seq x y z
N GLN A 1 -15.06 7.46 21.21
CA GLN A 1 -16.26 6.66 20.90
C GLN A 1 -16.19 5.25 21.51
N GLU A 2 -15.37 5.02 22.54
CA GLU A 2 -15.16 3.69 23.14
C GLU A 2 -16.23 3.29 24.18
N ALA A 3 -16.91 4.29 24.76
CA ALA A 3 -17.95 4.09 25.77
C ALA A 3 -19.09 3.11 25.36
N PRO A 4 -19.71 3.22 24.15
CA PRO A 4 -20.77 2.29 23.76
C PRO A 4 -20.28 0.87 23.49
N PHE A 5 -19.05 0.70 22.99
CA PHE A 5 -18.47 -0.63 22.74
C PHE A 5 -18.11 -1.32 24.06
N LYS A 6 -17.47 -0.59 24.97
CA LYS A 6 -17.13 -1.09 26.31
C LYS A 6 -18.38 -1.46 27.10
N ALA A 7 -19.42 -0.63 27.08
CA ALA A 7 -20.70 -0.94 27.71
C ALA A 7 -21.35 -2.21 27.13
N ALA A 8 -21.29 -2.40 25.81
CA ALA A 8 -21.81 -3.62 25.18
C ALA A 8 -20.97 -4.87 25.51
N GLN A 9 -19.65 -4.73 25.69
CA GLN A 9 -18.79 -5.82 26.16
C GLN A 9 -19.09 -6.19 27.62
N GLU A 10 -19.24 -5.19 28.49
CA GLU A 10 -19.61 -5.38 29.90
C GLU A 10 -21.00 -6.04 30.01
N GLU A 11 -21.96 -5.69 29.16
CA GLU A 11 -23.28 -6.33 29.11
C GLU A 11 -23.19 -7.81 28.71
N VAL A 12 -22.35 -8.14 27.71
CA VAL A 12 -22.10 -9.54 27.31
C VAL A 12 -21.42 -10.33 28.42
N GLU A 13 -20.42 -9.74 29.08
CA GLU A 13 -19.69 -10.36 30.19
C GLU A 13 -20.60 -10.62 31.39
N ALA A 14 -21.45 -9.64 31.75
CA ALA A 14 -22.47 -9.80 32.78
C ALA A 14 -23.45 -10.93 32.43
N ALA A 15 -23.97 -10.96 31.20
CA ALA A 15 -24.88 -12.00 30.74
C ALA A 15 -24.22 -13.41 30.68
N LEU A 16 -22.93 -13.48 30.34
CA LEU A 16 -22.15 -14.73 30.41
C LEU A 16 -22.01 -15.22 31.84
N SER A 17 -21.69 -14.33 32.78
CA SER A 17 -21.56 -14.69 34.20
C SER A 17 -22.86 -15.23 34.78
N GLU A 18 -24.00 -14.64 34.38
CA GLU A 18 -25.32 -15.12 34.80
C GLU A 18 -25.66 -16.47 34.19
N VAL A 19 -25.34 -16.72 32.92
CA VAL A 19 -25.50 -18.05 32.31
C VAL A 19 -24.67 -19.09 33.07
N HIS A 20 -23.40 -18.81 33.36
CA HIS A 20 -22.54 -19.73 34.12
C HIS A 20 -23.04 -19.98 35.54
N LYS A 21 -23.58 -18.95 36.21
CA LYS A 21 -24.20 -19.11 37.51
C LYS A 21 -25.43 -20.03 37.44
N GLN A 22 -26.33 -19.79 36.49
CA GLN A 22 -27.52 -20.62 36.30
C GLN A 22 -27.17 -22.06 35.88
N GLU A 23 -26.13 -22.26 35.07
CA GLU A 23 -25.61 -23.58 34.70
C GLU A 23 -25.05 -24.32 35.91
N SER A 24 -24.25 -23.66 36.75
CA SER A 24 -23.68 -24.29 37.95
C SER A 24 -24.75 -24.58 39.02
N GLU A 25 -25.74 -23.72 39.19
CA GLU A 25 -26.89 -23.98 40.08
C GLU A 25 -27.74 -25.16 39.59
N TYR A 26 -27.99 -25.27 38.29
CA TYR A 26 -28.73 -26.38 37.71
C TYR A 26 -27.96 -27.71 37.84
N GLN A 27 -26.67 -27.70 37.47
CA GLN A 27 -25.79 -28.86 37.60
C GLN A 27 -25.60 -29.29 39.07
N GLY A 28 -25.47 -28.33 39.99
CA GLY A 28 -25.38 -28.61 41.42
C GLY A 28 -26.64 -29.28 41.98
N LYS A 29 -27.84 -28.84 41.57
CA LYS A 29 -29.11 -29.48 41.94
C LYS A 29 -29.23 -30.90 41.40
N ILE A 30 -28.76 -31.13 40.17
CA ILE A 30 -28.72 -32.48 39.59
C ILE A 30 -27.75 -33.37 40.38
N ALA A 31 -26.53 -32.90 40.64
CA ALA A 31 -25.50 -33.66 41.34
C ALA A 31 -25.91 -34.02 42.78
N ASP A 32 -26.55 -33.09 43.51
CA ASP A 32 -27.10 -33.37 44.85
C ASP A 32 -28.19 -34.45 44.80
N CYS A 33 -29.12 -34.35 43.85
CA CYS A 33 -30.17 -35.35 43.66
C CYS A 33 -29.61 -36.71 43.24
N GLU A 34 -28.57 -36.76 42.39
CA GLU A 34 -27.86 -37.98 42.01
C GLU A 34 -27.22 -38.64 43.24
N SER A 35 -26.46 -37.89 44.03
CA SER A 35 -25.82 -38.38 45.26
C SER A 35 -26.85 -38.92 46.28
N ARG A 36 -27.94 -38.18 46.53
CA ARG A 36 -29.03 -38.57 47.44
C ARG A 36 -29.86 -39.75 46.91
N SER A 37 -29.80 -40.03 45.61
CA SER A 37 -30.46 -41.20 45.01
C SER A 37 -29.69 -42.51 45.23
N GLU A 38 -28.38 -42.40 45.49
CA GLU A 38 -27.48 -43.52 45.73
C GLU A 38 -27.26 -43.77 47.24
N GLN A 39 -27.43 -42.74 48.07
CA GLN A 39 -27.16 -42.78 49.51
C GLN A 39 -28.45 -42.71 50.36
N GLY A 40 -28.47 -43.35 51.53
CA GLY A 40 -29.57 -43.27 52.50
C GLY A 40 -30.64 -44.37 52.41
N GLY A 41 -31.75 -44.17 53.12
CA GLY A 41 -32.85 -45.16 53.22
C GLY A 41 -33.62 -45.36 51.91
N VAL A 42 -34.30 -46.50 51.74
CA VAL A 42 -35.05 -46.87 50.52
C VAL A 42 -36.03 -45.77 50.07
N VAL A 43 -36.76 -45.17 51.03
CA VAL A 43 -37.73 -44.10 50.76
C VAL A 43 -37.03 -42.81 50.31
N GLN A 44 -35.89 -42.45 50.92
CA GLN A 44 -35.11 -41.26 50.57
C GLN A 44 -34.52 -41.37 49.15
N ARG A 45 -33.97 -42.55 48.80
CA ARG A 45 -33.45 -42.82 47.46
C ARG A 45 -34.54 -42.74 46.40
N ASN A 46 -35.70 -43.35 46.64
CA ASN A 46 -36.82 -43.31 45.70
C ASN A 46 -37.37 -41.88 45.52
N LYS A 47 -37.42 -41.09 46.60
CA LYS A 47 -37.80 -39.68 46.54
C LYS A 47 -36.80 -38.85 45.72
N ALA A 48 -35.50 -39.02 45.94
CA ALA A 48 -34.45 -38.33 45.18
C ALA A 48 -34.46 -38.72 43.68
N LYS A 49 -34.75 -39.99 43.35
CA LYS A 49 -34.92 -40.42 41.94
C LYS A 49 -36.12 -39.75 41.27
N ALA A 50 -37.23 -39.57 41.98
CA ALA A 50 -38.40 -38.86 41.48
C ALA A 50 -38.11 -37.36 41.29
N GLU A 51 -37.46 -36.72 42.27
CA GLU A 51 -37.02 -35.31 42.21
C GLU A 51 -36.04 -35.08 41.05
N LEU A 52 -35.08 -35.99 40.83
CA LEU A 52 -34.15 -35.94 39.70
C LEU A 52 -34.86 -36.08 38.34
N ALA A 53 -35.79 -37.04 38.23
CA ALA A 53 -36.56 -37.21 37.01
C ALA A 53 -37.40 -35.96 36.70
N GLN A 54 -37.95 -35.32 37.74
CA GLN A 54 -38.69 -34.06 37.61
C GLN A 54 -37.76 -32.91 37.17
N LEU A 55 -36.59 -32.73 37.79
CA LEU A 55 -35.61 -31.69 37.43
C LEU A 55 -35.03 -31.85 36.01
N LYS A 56 -34.95 -33.09 35.49
CA LYS A 56 -34.53 -33.35 34.11
C LYS A 56 -35.67 -33.23 33.10
N ALA A 57 -36.92 -33.41 33.55
CA ALA A 57 -38.11 -33.27 32.71
C ALA A 57 -38.60 -31.81 32.62
N GLU A 58 -38.38 -31.02 33.66
CA GLU A 58 -38.74 -29.60 33.72
C GLU A 58 -37.61 -28.75 33.10
N ASP A 59 -37.93 -27.99 32.05
CA ASP A 59 -36.97 -27.07 31.43
C ASP A 59 -36.56 -25.99 32.45
N PRO A 60 -35.25 -25.79 32.71
CA PRO A 60 -34.79 -24.74 33.59
C PRO A 60 -35.02 -23.35 32.95
N LEU A 61 -36.25 -22.85 33.09
CA LEU A 61 -36.70 -21.51 32.69
C LEU A 61 -35.69 -20.39 33.03
N PRO A 62 -35.05 -20.36 34.22
CA PRO A 62 -34.01 -19.36 34.53
C PRO A 62 -32.79 -19.45 33.60
N LEU A 63 -32.30 -20.65 33.30
CA LEU A 63 -31.17 -20.87 32.40
C LEU A 63 -31.52 -20.49 30.96
N SER A 64 -32.71 -20.88 30.49
CA SER A 64 -33.20 -20.52 29.16
C SER A 64 -33.35 -19.01 29.00
N ARG A 65 -33.84 -18.29 30.02
CA ARG A 65 -33.88 -16.80 30.03
C ARG A 65 -32.49 -16.18 30.01
N ALA A 66 -31.54 -16.70 30.79
CA ALA A 66 -30.17 -16.21 30.80
C ALA A 66 -29.50 -16.36 29.42
N LYS A 67 -29.70 -17.51 28.75
CA LYS A 67 -29.18 -17.76 27.40
C LYS A 67 -29.78 -16.81 26.35
N ILE A 68 -31.09 -16.55 26.40
CA ILE A 68 -31.74 -15.57 25.52
C ILE A 68 -31.18 -14.16 25.76
N THR A 69 -30.94 -13.80 27.02
CA THR A 69 -30.38 -12.50 27.39
C THR A 69 -28.95 -12.35 26.86
N LEU A 70 -28.14 -13.41 26.97
CA LEU A 70 -26.80 -13.46 26.40
C LEU A 70 -26.81 -13.31 24.87
N GLU A 71 -27.72 -13.98 24.18
CA GLU A 71 -27.85 -13.86 22.72
C GLU A 71 -28.21 -12.43 22.31
N ALA A 72 -29.15 -11.81 23.03
CA ALA A 72 -29.52 -10.41 22.81
C ALA A 72 -28.33 -9.45 23.06
N ALA A 73 -27.55 -9.67 24.13
CA ALA A 73 -26.35 -8.90 24.43
C ALA A 73 -25.29 -9.04 23.32
N LYS A 74 -25.04 -10.26 22.84
CA LYS A 74 -24.11 -10.52 21.72
C LYS A 74 -24.53 -9.78 20.45
N LYS A 75 -25.81 -9.87 20.09
CA LYS A 75 -26.36 -9.17 18.90
C LYS A 75 -26.24 -7.65 19.02
N ARG A 76 -26.42 -7.09 20.22
CA ARG A 76 -26.21 -5.67 20.50
C ARG A 76 -24.73 -5.29 20.35
N ALA A 77 -23.81 -6.08 20.89
CA ALA A 77 -22.37 -5.86 20.76
C ALA A 77 -21.91 -5.89 19.29
N GLU A 78 -22.37 -6.86 18.51
CA GLU A 78 -22.08 -6.95 17.07
C GLU A 78 -22.60 -5.74 16.30
N LYS A 79 -23.84 -5.31 16.57
CA LYS A 79 -24.43 -4.13 15.93
C LYS A 79 -23.64 -2.86 16.26
N THR A 80 -23.17 -2.72 17.50
CA THR A 80 -22.33 -1.61 17.93
C THR A 80 -20.96 -1.66 17.26
N ARG A 81 -20.40 -2.84 17.00
CA ARG A 81 -19.08 -3.04 16.37
C ARG A 81 -19.08 -2.81 14.85
N ALA A 82 -20.15 -3.20 14.16
CA ALA A 82 -20.28 -3.09 12.70
C ALA A 82 -19.89 -1.73 12.08
N PRO A 83 -20.33 -0.56 12.59
CA PRO A 83 -19.94 0.72 12.02
C PRO A 83 -18.45 1.03 12.19
N PHE A 84 -17.83 0.59 13.29
CA PHE A 84 -16.40 0.77 13.50
C PHE A 84 -15.59 -0.06 12.52
N GLU A 85 -15.96 -1.32 12.31
CA GLU A 85 -15.29 -2.17 11.33
C GLU A 85 -15.42 -1.62 9.91
N ALA A 86 -16.60 -1.14 9.53
CA ALA A 86 -16.81 -0.50 8.24
C ALA A 86 -15.93 0.76 8.11
N ALA A 87 -15.89 1.61 9.14
CA ALA A 87 -15.04 2.80 9.14
C ALA A 87 -13.54 2.45 9.07
N THR A 88 -13.10 1.40 9.77
CA THR A 88 -11.72 0.91 9.71
C THR A 88 -11.37 0.41 8.32
N LYS A 89 -12.25 -0.35 7.66
CA LYS A 89 -12.02 -0.81 6.28
C LYS A 89 -11.89 0.34 5.31
N VAL A 90 -12.80 1.32 5.37
CA VAL A 90 -12.73 2.53 4.53
C VAL A 90 -11.44 3.31 4.78
N ALA A 91 -11.02 3.45 6.04
CA ALA A 91 -9.77 4.12 6.37
C ALA A 91 -8.53 3.36 5.86
N GLN A 92 -8.55 2.02 5.91
CA GLN A 92 -7.49 1.18 5.37
C GLN A 92 -7.40 1.27 3.85
N GLU A 93 -8.54 1.25 3.16
CA GLU A 93 -8.62 1.43 1.71
C GLU A 93 -8.12 2.82 1.28
N ALA A 94 -8.54 3.87 1.98
CA ALA A 94 -8.06 5.23 1.74
C ALA A 94 -6.54 5.35 1.95
N ARG A 95 -6.00 4.70 2.99
CA ARG A 95 -4.55 4.67 3.24
C ARG A 95 -3.82 3.93 2.12
N ALA A 96 -4.31 2.78 1.68
CA ALA A 96 -3.71 2.01 0.59
C ALA A 96 -3.70 2.81 -0.72
N GLN A 97 -4.79 3.54 -1.03
CA GLN A 97 -4.84 4.42 -2.19
C GLN A 97 -3.84 5.59 -2.08
N ALA A 98 -3.73 6.21 -0.91
CA ALA A 98 -2.77 7.29 -0.69
C ALA A 98 -1.31 6.80 -0.84
N GLU A 99 -1.01 5.61 -0.34
CA GLU A 99 0.32 4.99 -0.47
C GLU A 99 0.64 4.64 -1.93
N ALA A 100 -0.30 4.06 -2.66
CA ALA A 100 -0.14 3.80 -4.09
C ALA A 100 0.10 5.10 -4.88
N ALA A 101 -0.64 6.16 -4.58
CA ALA A 101 -0.45 7.47 -5.21
C ALA A 101 0.92 8.09 -4.88
N ALA A 102 1.39 7.93 -3.63
CA ALA A 102 2.71 8.41 -3.22
C ALA A 102 3.84 7.67 -3.95
N ASN A 103 3.72 6.34 -4.09
CA ASN A 103 4.69 5.53 -4.81
C ASN A 103 4.74 5.92 -6.30
N ALA A 104 3.58 6.03 -6.95
CA ALA A 104 3.49 6.47 -8.35
C ALA A 104 4.09 7.88 -8.55
N ALA A 105 3.87 8.81 -7.60
CA ALA A 105 4.47 10.14 -7.65
C ALA A 105 5.99 10.10 -7.48
N SER A 106 6.52 9.19 -6.65
CA SER A 106 7.96 8.99 -6.49
C SER A 106 8.60 8.43 -7.74
N GLU A 107 7.99 7.41 -8.36
CA GLU A 107 8.44 6.81 -9.61
C GLU A 107 8.45 7.84 -10.75
N ALA A 108 7.38 8.64 -10.86
CA ALA A 108 7.31 9.71 -11.86
C ALA A 108 8.41 10.77 -11.68
N ARG A 109 8.79 11.08 -10.43
CA ARG A 109 9.92 11.99 -10.15
C ARG A 109 11.24 11.39 -10.57
N GLN A 110 11.49 10.13 -10.23
CA GLN A 110 12.72 9.43 -10.62
C GLN A 110 12.87 9.38 -12.14
N ALA A 111 11.80 9.00 -12.86
CA ALA A 111 11.82 8.99 -14.32
C ALA A 111 12.08 10.40 -14.92
N ALA A 112 11.51 11.45 -14.32
CA ALA A 112 11.76 12.82 -14.76
C ALA A 112 13.21 13.27 -14.51
N ASP A 113 13.82 12.86 -13.40
CA ASP A 113 15.21 13.17 -13.08
C ASP A 113 16.19 12.39 -13.97
N GLU A 114 15.88 11.13 -14.29
CA GLU A 114 16.62 10.31 -15.26
C GLU A 114 16.56 10.92 -16.67
N ALA A 115 15.37 11.32 -17.13
CA ALA A 115 15.21 11.96 -18.43
C ALA A 115 15.96 13.30 -18.53
N LYS A 116 16.01 14.08 -17.44
CA LYS A 116 16.85 15.28 -17.37
C LYS A 116 18.33 14.93 -17.46
N ALA A 117 18.80 13.93 -16.72
CA ALA A 117 20.19 13.51 -16.75
C ALA A 117 20.61 13.01 -18.15
N GLU A 118 19.74 12.28 -18.84
CA GLU A 118 19.96 11.86 -20.22
C GLU A 118 20.02 13.06 -21.18
N SER A 119 19.08 14.00 -21.07
CA SER A 119 19.10 15.22 -21.88
C SER A 119 20.37 16.05 -21.67
N GLU A 120 20.86 16.17 -20.43
CA GLU A 120 22.13 16.86 -20.15
C GLU A 120 23.33 16.11 -20.75
N ARG A 121 23.33 14.77 -20.73
CA ARG A 121 24.38 13.98 -21.40
C ARG A 121 24.36 14.18 -22.91
N ASP A 122 23.18 14.19 -23.51
CA ASP A 122 23.01 14.43 -24.94
C ASP A 122 23.47 15.83 -25.35
N LYS A 123 23.15 16.85 -24.53
CA LYS A 123 23.67 18.21 -24.73
C LYS A 123 25.18 18.25 -24.69
N ILE A 124 25.81 17.64 -23.69
CA ILE A 124 27.27 17.59 -23.56
C ILE A 124 27.89 16.88 -24.76
N SER A 125 27.33 15.75 -25.19
CA SER A 125 27.81 15.01 -26.36
C SER A 125 27.69 15.83 -27.64
N ALA A 126 26.56 16.51 -27.85
CA ALA A 126 26.35 17.40 -28.98
C ALA A 126 27.33 18.59 -28.96
N GLU A 127 27.59 19.17 -27.78
CA GLU A 127 28.58 20.23 -27.63
C GLU A 127 29.99 19.76 -27.96
N GLN A 128 30.40 18.59 -27.47
CA GLN A 128 31.70 17.98 -27.77
C GLN A 128 31.85 17.71 -29.27
N ALA A 129 30.82 17.16 -29.92
CA ALA A 129 30.83 16.92 -31.36
C ALA A 129 30.99 18.21 -32.16
N VAL A 130 30.33 19.29 -31.75
CA VAL A 130 30.47 20.61 -32.39
C VAL A 130 31.87 21.18 -32.17
N GLU A 131 32.45 21.07 -30.97
CA GLU A 131 33.81 21.55 -30.72
C GLU A 131 34.86 20.73 -31.48
N GLU A 132 34.69 19.41 -31.62
CA GLU A 132 35.56 18.61 -32.48
C GLU A 132 35.41 19.02 -33.96
N ALA A 133 34.20 19.19 -34.45
CA ALA A 133 33.97 19.63 -35.83
C ALA A 133 34.64 20.98 -36.11
N LYS A 134 34.53 21.94 -35.18
CA LYS A 134 35.24 23.23 -35.28
C LYS A 134 36.74 23.06 -35.33
N ARG A 135 37.31 22.20 -34.46
CA ARG A 135 38.75 21.92 -34.46
C ARG A 135 39.22 21.39 -35.80
N ARG A 136 38.49 20.41 -36.37
CA ARG A 136 38.81 19.82 -37.69
C ARG A 136 38.71 20.83 -38.83
N VAL A 137 37.68 21.67 -38.82
CA VAL A 137 37.55 22.75 -39.82
C VAL A 137 38.73 23.70 -39.71
N LYS A 138 39.10 24.13 -38.49
CA LYS A 138 40.25 25.00 -38.29
C LYS A 138 41.56 24.37 -38.75
N GLU A 139 41.83 23.11 -38.38
CA GLU A 139 43.02 22.39 -38.84
C GLU A 139 43.11 22.33 -40.38
N ALA A 140 41.97 22.12 -41.06
CA ALA A 140 41.90 22.12 -42.51
C ALA A 140 42.14 23.51 -43.12
N GLU A 141 41.64 24.58 -42.49
CA GLU A 141 41.91 25.96 -42.90
C GLU A 141 43.38 26.33 -42.75
N ASP A 142 43.98 26.03 -41.60
CA ASP A 142 45.39 26.28 -41.32
C ASP A 142 46.28 25.55 -42.35
N TYR A 143 45.97 24.27 -42.65
CA TYR A 143 46.67 23.49 -43.67
C TYR A 143 46.50 24.05 -45.09
N LEU A 144 45.29 24.50 -45.42
CA LEU A 144 45.03 25.13 -46.72
C LEU A 144 45.82 26.43 -46.88
N GLU A 145 45.92 27.24 -45.82
CA GLU A 145 46.72 28.46 -45.81
C GLU A 145 48.21 28.18 -45.97
N GLU A 146 48.72 27.14 -45.30
CA GLU A 146 50.09 26.65 -45.51
C GLU A 146 50.35 26.30 -46.98
N ILE A 147 49.45 25.53 -47.62
CA ILE A 147 49.60 25.17 -49.05
C ILE A 147 49.54 26.41 -49.95
N LYS A 148 48.63 27.35 -49.68
CA LYS A 148 48.51 28.61 -50.45
C LYS A 148 49.80 29.42 -50.41
N SER A 149 50.54 29.39 -49.30
CA SER A 149 51.81 30.10 -49.15
C SER A 149 52.97 29.52 -49.96
N ARG A 150 52.85 28.27 -50.45
CA ARG A 150 53.93 27.58 -51.18
C ARG A 150 53.96 28.00 -52.67
N PRO A 151 55.16 28.26 -53.24
CA PRO A 151 55.29 28.60 -54.65
C PRO A 151 54.91 27.41 -55.55
N GLY A 152 54.19 27.68 -56.64
CA GLY A 152 53.74 26.67 -57.61
C GLY A 152 52.45 25.93 -57.24
N CYS A 153 51.64 26.47 -56.32
CA CYS A 153 50.42 25.83 -55.87
C CYS A 153 49.29 25.83 -56.94
N ALA A 154 48.48 24.76 -56.96
CA ALA A 154 47.38 24.57 -57.90
C ALA A 154 46.13 25.38 -57.49
N HIS A 155 46.14 26.69 -57.76
CA HIS A 155 45.13 27.65 -57.33
C HIS A 155 43.68 27.23 -57.64
N GLY A 156 43.43 26.58 -58.78
CA GLY A 156 42.09 26.08 -59.13
C GLY A 156 41.59 24.96 -58.23
N ALA A 157 42.47 24.04 -57.80
CA ALA A 157 42.10 22.98 -56.86
C ALA A 157 41.89 23.55 -55.44
N LEU A 158 42.73 24.52 -55.04
CA LEU A 158 42.59 25.21 -53.75
C LEU A 158 41.28 26.00 -53.66
N TRP A 159 40.80 26.57 -54.77
CA TRP A 159 39.51 27.27 -54.81
C TRP A 159 38.32 26.35 -54.49
N TRP A 160 38.31 25.12 -55.01
CA TRP A 160 37.26 24.15 -54.69
C TRP A 160 37.29 23.73 -53.23
N ILE A 161 38.48 23.52 -52.66
CA ILE A 161 38.64 23.18 -51.23
C ILE A 161 38.18 24.35 -50.33
N ASP A 162 38.56 25.59 -50.67
CA ASP A 162 38.13 26.80 -49.95
C ASP A 162 36.60 26.93 -49.94
N ARG A 163 35.98 26.67 -51.10
CA ARG A 163 34.53 26.66 -51.22
C ARG A 163 33.88 25.54 -50.41
N GLU A 164 34.41 24.32 -50.42
CA GLU A 164 33.87 23.21 -49.63
C GLU A 164 33.98 23.47 -48.12
N LEU A 165 35.10 24.04 -47.65
CA LEU A 165 35.24 24.46 -46.25
C LEU A 165 34.26 25.56 -45.90
N HIS A 166 34.06 26.54 -46.80
CA HIS A 166 33.02 27.53 -46.64
C HIS A 166 31.64 26.87 -46.58
N GLU A 167 31.30 25.92 -47.46
CA GLU A 167 30.01 25.24 -47.42
C GLU A 167 29.82 24.37 -46.16
N ALA A 168 30.88 23.76 -45.62
CA ALA A 168 30.84 23.02 -44.37
C ALA A 168 30.46 23.90 -43.17
N LYS A 169 30.90 25.17 -43.15
CA LYS A 169 30.50 26.14 -42.12
C LYS A 169 29.00 26.43 -42.10
N ALA A 170 28.27 26.15 -43.19
CA ALA A 170 26.82 26.33 -43.22
C ALA A 170 26.07 25.36 -42.30
N TYR A 171 26.70 24.25 -41.91
CA TYR A 171 26.11 23.23 -41.02
C TYR A 171 26.50 23.42 -39.55
N VAL A 172 27.32 24.44 -39.25
CA VAL A 172 27.65 24.84 -37.88
C VAL A 172 26.62 25.90 -37.43
N PRO A 173 26.15 25.89 -36.17
CA PRO A 173 25.25 26.94 -35.68
C PRO A 173 25.85 28.35 -35.84
N GLU A 174 25.03 29.34 -36.19
CA GLU A 174 25.48 30.73 -36.40
C GLU A 174 26.16 31.31 -35.15
N SER A 175 25.63 31.01 -33.95
CA SER A 175 26.24 31.40 -32.67
C SER A 175 27.63 30.81 -32.42
N LYS A 176 28.01 29.81 -33.22
CA LYS A 176 29.26 29.05 -33.12
C LYS A 176 30.16 29.26 -34.35
N GLY A 177 29.90 30.28 -35.18
CA GLY A 177 30.77 30.67 -36.30
C GLY A 177 30.36 30.12 -37.68
N GLY A 178 29.19 29.48 -37.77
CA GLY A 178 28.57 29.16 -39.05
C GLY A 178 27.84 30.34 -39.69
N TYR A 179 27.29 30.15 -40.89
CA TYR A 179 26.44 31.13 -41.56
C TYR A 179 25.21 30.47 -42.14
N ARG A 180 24.11 31.22 -42.21
CA ARG A 180 22.89 30.76 -42.88
C ARG A 180 22.99 31.02 -44.38
N LYS A 181 22.88 29.95 -45.19
CA LYS A 181 22.70 30.06 -46.64
C LYS A 181 21.40 30.84 -46.90
N LYS A 182 21.49 31.90 -47.70
CA LYS A 182 20.34 32.69 -48.17
C LYS A 182 19.58 31.96 -49.26
#